data_AF-A0A2D4NS49-F1
#
_entry.id   AF-A0A2D4NS49-F1
#
_cell.length_a   1.000
_cell.length_b   1.000
_cell.length_c   1.000
_cell.angle_alpha   90.00
_cell.angle_beta   90.00
_cell.angle_gamma   90.00
#
_symmetry.space_group_name_H-M   'P 1'
#
loop_
_entity.id
_entity.type
_entity.pdbx_description
1 polymer ?
#
loop_
_entity_poly.entity_id
_entity_poly.type
_entity_poly.pdbx_seq_one_letter_code
_entity_poly.pdbx_strand_id
1 'polypeptide(L)'
;MLSFSITLLCRFSQDDLTSIKEHKSLKLLMTCANNYCTKFHPITQLKKQILNCIKSITSWPDFPMELKEQEISGPGKDTAPCILMINDILSQLQPYLTMNVTLLGDPVNNLLTEKLLIELCSKYIHTLFSPRTILETIVVLRQISTRCQHVSCQVISVCETRYEQWINKSLRSRQRLNFLRMRRSIKFLSPVLQLVLILITLELANIHMICRKNTFEYQQYLKFLKLILQYIENLVTYTSPEKNKWDETIVLTHKSLIKIITFLGRELMLVQLAETKNTVSPHQNS
;
A
#
# COMPACT_ATOMS: atom_id res chain seq x y z
N MET A 1 -11.71 19.18 -29.64
CA MET A 1 -10.25 19.43 -29.52
C MET A 1 -9.96 20.76 -28.84
N LEU A 2 -10.41 21.91 -29.37
CA LEU A 2 -10.15 23.23 -28.77
C LEU A 2 -10.63 23.35 -27.31
N SER A 3 -11.87 22.92 -27.01
CA SER A 3 -12.42 22.93 -25.64
C SER A 3 -11.60 22.10 -24.65
N PHE A 4 -11.11 20.94 -25.08
CA PHE A 4 -10.24 20.07 -24.29
C PHE A 4 -8.87 20.72 -24.06
N SER A 5 -8.24 21.28 -25.10
CA SER A 5 -6.96 21.99 -24.99
C SER A 5 -7.04 23.20 -24.07
N ILE A 6 -8.11 24.01 -24.17
CA ILE A 6 -8.32 25.17 -23.28
C ILE A 6 -8.54 24.70 -21.84
N THR A 7 -9.29 23.61 -21.62
CA THR A 7 -9.51 23.02 -20.29
C THR A 7 -8.20 22.55 -19.66
N LEU A 8 -7.33 21.89 -20.44
CA LEU A 8 -5.99 21.49 -19.97
C LEU A 8 -5.10 22.70 -19.69
N LEU A 9 -5.08 23.68 -20.59
CA LEU A 9 -4.31 24.91 -20.42
C LEU A 9 -4.73 25.64 -19.13
N CYS A 10 -6.03 25.92 -18.95
CA CYS A 10 -6.55 26.56 -17.74
C CYS A 10 -6.23 25.77 -16.47
N ARG A 11 -6.16 24.44 -16.54
CA ARG A 11 -5.86 23.58 -15.39
C ARG A 11 -4.39 23.58 -14.99
N PHE A 12 -3.48 23.57 -15.97
CA PHE A 12 -2.05 23.43 -15.72
C PHE A 12 -1.28 24.75 -15.72
N SER A 13 -1.89 25.83 -16.22
CA SER A 13 -1.37 27.18 -16.05
C SER A 13 -1.59 27.67 -14.61
N GLN A 14 -0.53 28.26 -14.04
CA GLN A 14 -0.59 28.99 -12.78
C GLN A 14 -1.48 30.25 -12.89
N ASP A 15 -1.57 31.04 -11.83
CA ASP A 15 -2.61 32.07 -11.56
C ASP A 15 -2.82 33.17 -12.63
N ASP A 16 -2.02 33.19 -13.71
CA ASP A 16 -2.09 34.15 -14.82
C ASP A 16 -3.36 34.05 -15.70
N LEU A 17 -4.21 33.04 -15.50
CA LEU A 17 -5.43 32.79 -16.31
C LEU A 17 -6.75 32.90 -15.52
N THR A 18 -6.76 33.55 -14.37
CA THR A 18 -7.96 33.73 -13.52
C THR A 18 -9.14 34.35 -14.27
N SER A 19 -8.92 35.44 -15.01
CA SER A 19 -9.96 36.11 -15.81
C SER A 19 -10.60 35.20 -16.87
N ILE A 20 -9.83 34.28 -17.45
CA ILE A 20 -10.30 33.32 -18.45
C ILE A 20 -11.05 32.16 -17.79
N LYS A 21 -10.61 31.72 -16.60
CA LYS A 21 -11.28 30.67 -15.80
C LYS A 21 -12.72 31.06 -15.39
N GLU A 22 -13.01 32.35 -15.29
CA GLU A 22 -14.34 32.86 -14.89
C GLU A 22 -15.39 32.85 -16.02
N HIS A 23 -14.96 32.67 -17.28
CA HIS A 23 -15.90 32.63 -18.40
C HIS A 23 -16.90 31.47 -18.24
N LYS A 24 -18.21 31.75 -18.37
CA LYS A 24 -19.30 30.80 -18.07
C LYS A 24 -19.15 29.44 -18.74
N SER A 25 -18.78 29.41 -20.03
CA SER A 25 -18.59 28.16 -20.78
C SER A 25 -17.36 27.38 -20.32
N LEU A 26 -16.30 28.09 -19.89
CA LEU A 26 -15.08 27.46 -19.37
C LEU A 26 -15.30 26.92 -17.96
N LYS A 27 -16.07 27.63 -17.12
CA LYS A 27 -16.50 27.13 -15.82
C LYS A 27 -17.24 25.80 -15.94
N LEU A 28 -18.17 25.70 -16.90
CA LEU A 28 -18.91 24.46 -17.15
C LEU A 28 -17.98 23.32 -17.61
N LEU A 29 -17.07 23.60 -18.55
CA LEU A 29 -16.08 22.62 -19.01
C LEU A 29 -15.13 22.18 -17.88
N MET A 30 -14.68 23.11 -17.03
CA MET A 30 -13.86 22.83 -15.87
C MET A 30 -14.61 21.99 -14.83
N THR A 31 -15.90 22.26 -14.60
CA THR A 31 -16.75 21.41 -13.74
C THR A 31 -16.86 20.00 -14.31
N CYS A 32 -17.14 19.84 -15.60
CA CYS A 32 -17.18 18.52 -16.25
C CYS A 32 -15.84 17.78 -16.16
N ALA A 33 -14.74 18.49 -16.40
CA ALA A 33 -13.38 17.96 -16.30
C ALA A 33 -13.00 17.56 -14.88
N ASN A 34 -13.42 18.36 -13.90
CA ASN A 34 -13.21 18.10 -12.49
C ASN A 34 -14.05 16.95 -11.99
N ASN A 35 -15.19 16.63 -12.61
CA ASN A 35 -16.00 15.48 -12.22
C ASN A 35 -15.76 14.23 -13.08
N TYR A 36 -14.88 14.33 -14.09
CA TYR A 36 -14.59 13.21 -14.99
C TYR A 36 -13.91 12.05 -14.26
N CYS A 37 -14.61 10.91 -14.26
CA CYS A 37 -14.14 9.67 -13.67
C CYS A 37 -14.25 8.55 -14.71
N THR A 38 -13.14 7.87 -15.02
CA THR A 38 -13.19 6.62 -15.80
C THR A 38 -13.10 5.37 -14.94
N LYS A 39 -14.03 4.44 -15.15
CA LYS A 39 -14.07 3.13 -14.48
C LYS A 39 -12.85 2.26 -14.80
N PHE A 40 -12.22 2.49 -15.95
CA PHE A 40 -11.07 1.73 -16.46
C PHE A 40 -9.75 2.47 -16.32
N HIS A 41 -9.73 3.64 -15.66
CA HIS A 41 -8.47 4.32 -15.38
C HIS A 41 -7.54 3.43 -14.55
N PRO A 42 -6.21 3.45 -14.78
CA PRO A 42 -5.25 2.74 -13.94
C PRO A 42 -5.38 3.08 -12.44
N ILE A 43 -5.71 4.32 -12.09
CA ILE A 43 -5.98 4.74 -10.69
C ILE A 43 -7.21 4.03 -10.13
N THR A 44 -8.32 4.02 -10.87
CA THR A 44 -9.56 3.35 -10.45
C THR A 44 -9.36 1.85 -10.30
N GLN A 45 -8.59 1.23 -11.20
CA GLN A 45 -8.23 -0.17 -11.11
C GLN A 45 -7.34 -0.44 -9.89
N LEU A 46 -6.35 0.41 -9.62
CA LEU A 46 -5.48 0.28 -8.45
C LEU A 46 -6.28 0.35 -7.14
N LYS A 47 -7.19 1.32 -7.01
CA LYS A 47 -8.08 1.41 -5.83
C LYS A 47 -8.85 0.11 -5.60
N LYS A 48 -9.44 -0.46 -6.66
CA LYS A 48 -10.14 -1.75 -6.58
C LYS A 48 -9.21 -2.89 -6.19
N GLN A 49 -8.00 -2.94 -6.75
CA GLN A 49 -6.98 -3.95 -6.42
C GLN A 49 -6.59 -3.88 -4.94
N ILE A 50 -6.34 -2.68 -4.41
CA ILE A 50 -6.03 -2.43 -3.00
C ILE A 50 -7.16 -2.93 -2.10
N LEU A 51 -8.41 -2.52 -2.39
CA LEU A 51 -9.57 -2.87 -1.56
C LEU A 51 -9.89 -4.38 -1.58
N ASN A 52 -9.68 -5.06 -2.70
CA ASN A 52 -9.82 -6.51 -2.75
C ASN A 52 -8.68 -7.21 -1.98
N CYS A 53 -7.46 -6.67 -2.08
CA CYS A 53 -6.29 -7.23 -1.43
C CYS A 53 -6.34 -7.11 0.08
N ILE A 54 -6.77 -5.96 0.62
CA ILE A 54 -6.90 -5.81 2.08
C ILE A 54 -7.89 -6.81 2.66
N LYS A 55 -9.09 -6.97 2.05
CA LYS A 55 -10.10 -7.95 2.49
C LYS A 55 -9.54 -9.38 2.56
N SER A 56 -8.70 -9.71 1.58
CA SER A 56 -8.06 -11.02 1.53
C SER A 56 -7.02 -11.17 2.67
N ILE A 57 -6.18 -10.16 2.90
CA ILE A 57 -5.12 -10.19 3.93
C ILE A 57 -5.69 -10.15 5.36
N THR A 58 -6.78 -9.41 5.59
CA THR A 58 -7.40 -9.28 6.92
C THR A 58 -8.07 -10.57 7.39
N SER A 59 -8.40 -11.48 6.48
CA SER A 59 -8.97 -12.80 6.80
C SER A 59 -7.95 -13.82 7.33
N TRP A 60 -6.64 -13.57 7.18
CA TRP A 60 -5.63 -14.56 7.53
C TRP A 60 -5.56 -14.93 9.03
N PRO A 61 -5.72 -14.00 9.98
CA PRO A 61 -5.68 -14.35 11.40
C PRO A 61 -6.82 -15.29 11.83
N ASP A 62 -7.91 -15.32 11.08
CA ASP A 62 -9.11 -16.11 11.36
C ASP A 62 -9.00 -17.57 10.92
N PHE A 63 -7.87 -17.98 10.31
CA PHE A 63 -7.68 -19.36 9.89
C PHE A 63 -7.79 -20.32 11.10
N PRO A 64 -8.73 -21.29 11.05
CA PRO A 64 -9.07 -22.12 12.19
C PRO A 64 -7.89 -23.03 12.56
N MET A 65 -7.46 -23.00 13.82
CA MET A 65 -6.58 -24.05 14.37
C MET A 65 -6.45 -23.95 15.91
N GLU A 66 -7.02 -24.93 16.61
CA GLU A 66 -6.75 -25.25 18.02
C GLU A 66 -5.42 -26.02 18.13
N LEU A 67 -4.32 -25.30 18.34
CA LEU A 67 -3.03 -25.92 18.67
C LEU A 67 -2.78 -25.70 20.15
N LYS A 68 -2.37 -26.76 20.86
CA LYS A 68 -1.84 -26.63 22.22
C LYS A 68 -0.59 -25.75 22.13
N GLU A 69 -0.52 -24.69 22.93
CA GLU A 69 0.54 -23.66 22.91
C GLU A 69 1.97 -24.24 22.97
N GLN A 70 2.11 -25.44 23.54
CA GLN A 70 3.35 -26.21 23.64
C GLN A 70 3.94 -26.62 22.27
N GLU A 71 3.15 -26.74 21.19
CA GLU A 71 3.66 -27.04 19.84
C GLU A 71 4.06 -25.79 19.03
N ILE A 72 3.66 -24.59 19.48
CA ILE A 72 3.94 -23.30 18.82
C ILE A 72 5.32 -22.75 19.24
N SER A 73 5.83 -23.19 20.39
CA SER A 73 7.15 -22.87 20.93
C SER A 73 8.28 -23.66 20.25
N GLY A 74 8.28 -23.71 18.91
CA GLY A 74 9.48 -24.04 18.17
C GLY A 74 10.47 -22.86 18.20
N PRO A 75 11.78 -23.08 17.98
CA PRO A 75 12.81 -22.05 17.92
C PRO A 75 12.61 -21.17 16.68
N GLY A 76 11.64 -20.28 16.72
CA GLY A 76 11.44 -19.23 15.72
C GLY A 76 12.13 -17.97 16.19
N LYS A 77 12.68 -17.21 15.25
CA LYS A 77 13.25 -15.90 15.54
C LYS A 77 12.19 -14.99 16.15
N ASP A 78 12.58 -14.21 17.15
CA ASP A 78 11.73 -13.19 17.75
C ASP A 78 11.24 -12.20 16.69
N THR A 79 9.93 -12.13 16.51
CA THR A 79 9.27 -11.17 15.60
C THR A 79 9.10 -9.80 16.25
N ALA A 80 9.35 -9.68 17.56
CA ALA A 80 9.19 -8.46 18.34
C ALA A 80 9.94 -7.23 17.75
N PRO A 81 11.21 -7.33 17.29
CA PRO A 81 11.90 -6.20 16.68
C PRO A 81 11.19 -5.68 15.42
N CYS A 82 10.63 -6.58 14.61
CA CYS A 82 9.90 -6.18 13.40
C CYS A 82 8.56 -5.52 13.73
N ILE A 83 7.87 -5.95 14.80
CA ILE A 83 6.63 -5.32 15.26
C ILE A 83 6.91 -3.87 15.70
N LEU A 84 8.00 -3.64 16.44
CA LEU A 84 8.43 -2.29 16.80
C LEU A 84 8.72 -1.42 15.57
N MET A 85 9.37 -1.97 14.55
CA MET A 85 9.61 -1.27 13.27
C MET A 85 8.31 -0.92 12.55
N ILE A 86 7.31 -1.79 12.55
CA ILE A 86 5.99 -1.49 11.96
C ILE A 86 5.34 -0.32 12.70
N ASN A 87 5.38 -0.33 14.03
CA ASN A 87 4.82 0.74 14.84
C ASN A 87 5.57 2.07 14.64
N ASP A 88 6.89 2.04 14.50
CA ASP A 88 7.71 3.22 14.18
C ASP A 88 7.37 3.79 12.79
N ILE A 89 7.16 2.94 11.79
CA ILE A 89 6.70 3.41 10.48
C ILE A 89 5.30 4.03 10.60
N LEU A 90 4.39 3.38 11.31
CA LEU A 90 3.01 3.89 11.47
C LEU A 90 2.99 5.21 12.23
N SER A 91 3.83 5.40 13.25
CA SER A 91 3.92 6.68 13.98
C SER A 91 4.44 7.80 13.08
N GLN A 92 5.42 7.52 12.22
CA GLN A 92 5.90 8.48 11.21
C GLN A 92 4.82 8.81 10.17
N LEU A 93 3.95 7.86 9.85
CA LEU A 93 2.85 8.08 8.91
C LEU A 93 1.62 8.72 9.56
N GLN A 94 1.50 8.69 10.88
CA GLN A 94 0.33 9.12 11.64
C GLN A 94 -0.16 10.54 11.33
N PRO A 95 0.70 11.56 11.11
CA PRO A 95 0.26 12.90 10.74
C PRO A 95 -0.57 12.94 9.46
N TYR A 96 -0.30 12.01 8.54
CA TYR A 96 -0.92 11.97 7.21
C TYR A 96 -2.19 11.10 7.14
N LEU A 97 -2.53 10.41 8.23
CA LEU A 97 -3.68 9.51 8.31
C LEU A 97 -4.90 10.25 8.85
N THR A 98 -6.08 9.93 8.31
CA THR A 98 -7.38 10.46 8.79
C THR A 98 -7.87 9.77 10.06
N MET A 99 -7.27 8.63 10.41
CA MET A 99 -7.59 7.84 11.59
C MET A 99 -6.30 7.42 12.32
N ASN A 100 -6.35 7.35 13.65
CA ASN A 100 -5.27 6.78 14.44
C ASN A 100 -5.27 5.26 14.27
N VAL A 101 -4.25 4.72 13.59
CA VAL A 101 -4.09 3.27 13.42
C VAL A 101 -3.07 2.80 14.44
N THR A 102 -3.55 2.17 15.51
CA THR A 102 -2.67 1.51 16.49
C THR A 102 -2.47 0.03 16.15
N LEU A 103 -1.33 -0.49 16.59
CA LEU A 103 -0.80 -1.87 16.53
C LEU A 103 -1.49 -2.86 15.56
N LEU A 104 -1.01 -2.89 14.32
CA LEU A 104 -1.43 -3.80 13.26
C LEU A 104 -1.23 -5.29 13.68
N GLY A 105 -2.32 -6.06 13.84
CA GLY A 105 -2.27 -7.46 14.28
C GLY A 105 -3.44 -7.92 15.16
N ASP A 106 -4.21 -6.99 15.73
CA ASP A 106 -5.50 -7.25 16.37
C ASP A 106 -6.62 -7.30 15.30
N PRO A 107 -7.58 -8.25 15.38
CA PRO A 107 -8.81 -8.22 14.57
C PRO A 107 -9.48 -6.83 14.49
N VAL A 108 -9.49 -6.07 15.59
CA VAL A 108 -10.01 -4.69 15.64
C VAL A 108 -9.20 -3.76 14.74
N ASN A 109 -7.87 -3.92 14.73
CA ASN A 109 -6.95 -3.11 13.94
C ASN A 109 -6.99 -3.48 12.45
N ASN A 110 -7.31 -4.74 12.11
CA ASN A 110 -7.59 -5.14 10.73
C ASN A 110 -8.82 -4.41 10.17
N LEU A 111 -9.91 -4.33 10.94
CA LEU A 111 -11.11 -3.60 10.55
C LEU A 111 -10.84 -2.10 10.40
N LEU A 112 -10.08 -1.50 11.32
CA LEU A 112 -9.68 -0.10 11.23
C LEU A 112 -8.82 0.17 9.99
N THR A 113 -7.91 -0.74 9.65
CA THR A 113 -7.06 -0.63 8.46
C THR A 113 -7.86 -0.72 7.17
N GLU A 114 -8.83 -1.64 7.10
CA GLU A 114 -9.74 -1.72 5.96
C GLU A 114 -10.55 -0.42 5.79
N LYS A 115 -11.12 0.10 6.89
CA LYS A 115 -11.87 1.37 6.88
C LYS A 115 -10.99 2.54 6.42
N LEU A 116 -9.76 2.64 6.92
CA LEU A 116 -8.79 3.66 6.50
C LEU A 116 -8.53 3.57 4.99
N LEU A 117 -8.27 2.36 4.46
CA LEU A 117 -8.01 2.19 3.03
C LEU A 117 -9.22 2.53 2.17
N ILE A 118 -10.44 2.22 2.63
CA ILE A 118 -11.69 2.64 1.99
C ILE A 118 -11.77 4.16 1.94
N GLU A 119 -11.50 4.83 3.06
CA GLU A 119 -11.54 6.29 3.14
C GLU A 119 -10.51 6.94 2.21
N LEU A 120 -9.25 6.50 2.27
CA LEU A 120 -8.17 7.00 1.41
C LEU A 120 -8.46 6.72 -0.07
N CYS A 121 -9.03 5.56 -0.41
CA CYS A 121 -9.45 5.26 -1.77
C CYS A 121 -10.68 6.05 -2.21
N SER A 122 -11.50 6.56 -1.29
CA SER A 122 -12.67 7.39 -1.64
C SER A 122 -12.28 8.79 -2.11
N LYS A 123 -11.10 9.28 -1.69
CA LYS A 123 -10.55 10.58 -2.12
C LYS A 123 -10.53 10.68 -3.64
N TYR A 124 -11.15 11.74 -4.15
CA TYR A 124 -11.24 11.94 -5.58
C TYR A 124 -9.86 12.31 -6.17
N ILE A 125 -9.49 11.66 -7.26
CA ILE A 125 -8.24 11.90 -7.99
C ILE A 125 -8.61 12.16 -9.44
N HIS A 126 -8.08 13.24 -10.00
CA HIS A 126 -8.45 13.66 -11.33
C HIS A 126 -7.84 12.75 -12.40
N THR A 127 -8.69 12.26 -13.31
CA THR A 127 -8.30 11.26 -14.32
C THR A 127 -8.42 11.72 -15.76
N LEU A 128 -8.83 12.97 -16.01
CA LEU A 128 -9.04 13.48 -17.38
C LEU A 128 -7.73 13.52 -18.19
N PHE A 129 -6.64 13.94 -17.55
CA PHE A 129 -5.30 13.92 -18.12
C PHE A 129 -4.30 13.56 -17.03
N SER A 130 -3.48 12.54 -17.31
CA SER A 130 -2.44 12.06 -16.41
C SER A 130 -1.09 12.16 -17.13
N PRO A 131 -0.16 13.01 -16.66
CA PRO A 131 1.21 13.04 -17.14
C PRO A 131 1.86 11.65 -17.15
N ARG A 132 2.82 11.44 -18.06
CA ARG A 132 3.54 10.16 -18.19
C ARG A 132 4.17 9.69 -16.88
N THR A 133 4.76 10.61 -16.11
CA THR A 133 5.36 10.32 -14.80
C THR A 133 4.36 9.75 -13.80
N ILE A 134 3.13 10.28 -13.77
CA ILE A 134 2.03 9.75 -12.96
C ILE A 134 1.68 8.33 -13.40
N LEU A 135 1.52 8.09 -14.71
CA LEU A 135 1.17 6.77 -15.24
C LEU A 135 2.26 5.73 -14.95
N GLU A 136 3.53 6.07 -15.13
CA GLU A 136 4.67 5.19 -14.82
C GLU A 136 4.69 4.79 -13.34
N THR A 137 4.45 5.74 -12.44
CA THR A 137 4.35 5.45 -11.01
C THR A 137 3.15 4.56 -10.68
N ILE A 138 1.97 4.84 -11.26
CA ILE A 138 0.78 4.00 -11.06
C ILE A 138 1.03 2.57 -11.51
N VAL A 139 1.76 2.35 -12.61
CA VAL A 139 2.13 1.00 -13.06
C VAL A 139 2.88 0.24 -11.98
N VAL A 140 3.88 0.87 -11.34
CA VAL A 140 4.64 0.22 -10.25
C VAL A 140 3.74 -0.04 -9.04
N LEU A 141 2.90 0.91 -8.63
CA LEU A 141 1.96 0.73 -7.51
C LEU A 141 0.97 -0.42 -7.78
N ARG A 142 0.48 -0.55 -9.02
CA ARG A 142 -0.37 -1.67 -9.45
C ARG A 142 0.35 -3.00 -9.43
N GLN A 143 1.61 -3.04 -9.83
CA GLN A 143 2.43 -4.25 -9.73
C GLN A 143 2.58 -4.66 -8.26
N ILE A 144 2.89 -3.73 -7.36
CA ILE A 144 2.98 -4.00 -5.91
C ILE A 144 1.66 -4.61 -5.41
N SER A 145 0.52 -3.94 -5.66
CA SER A 145 -0.79 -4.43 -5.21
C SER A 145 -1.15 -5.80 -5.80
N THR A 146 -0.85 -6.03 -7.09
CA THR A 146 -1.09 -7.33 -7.76
C THR A 146 -0.24 -8.44 -7.14
N ARG A 147 1.02 -8.15 -6.81
CA ARG A 147 1.90 -9.12 -6.15
C ARG A 147 1.46 -9.38 -4.70
N CYS A 148 1.00 -8.37 -3.96
CA CYS A 148 0.41 -8.58 -2.63
C CYS A 148 -0.81 -9.50 -2.69
N GLN A 149 -1.70 -9.29 -3.67
CA GLN A 149 -2.85 -10.17 -3.89
C GLN A 149 -2.41 -11.61 -4.17
N HIS A 150 -1.36 -11.78 -4.98
CA HIS A 150 -0.83 -13.10 -5.30
C HIS A 150 -0.26 -13.82 -4.07
N VAL A 151 0.50 -13.11 -3.21
CA VAL A 151 0.94 -13.66 -1.91
C VAL A 151 -0.28 -14.10 -1.10
N SER A 152 -1.34 -13.29 -1.07
CA SER A 152 -2.57 -13.64 -0.35
C SER A 152 -3.27 -14.88 -0.87
N CYS A 153 -3.45 -15.01 -2.18
CA CYS A 153 -4.01 -16.21 -2.78
C CYS A 153 -3.16 -17.46 -2.46
N GLN A 154 -1.83 -17.34 -2.52
CA GLN A 154 -0.93 -18.45 -2.15
C GLN A 154 -1.06 -18.83 -0.68
N VAL A 155 -1.05 -17.85 0.22
CA VAL A 155 -1.19 -18.08 1.66
C VAL A 155 -2.51 -18.77 1.98
N ILE A 156 -3.63 -18.30 1.42
CA ILE A 156 -4.96 -18.92 1.58
C ILE A 156 -4.93 -20.37 1.10
N SER A 157 -4.51 -20.60 -0.16
CA SER A 157 -4.51 -21.93 -0.76
C SER A 157 -3.63 -22.93 0.01
N VAL A 158 -2.44 -22.51 0.44
CA VAL A 158 -1.55 -23.37 1.23
C VAL A 158 -2.14 -23.60 2.63
N CYS A 159 -2.75 -22.60 3.26
CA CYS A 159 -3.41 -22.76 4.57
C CYS A 159 -4.53 -23.78 4.50
N GLU A 160 -5.45 -23.63 3.55
CA GLU A 160 -6.60 -24.52 3.35
C GLU A 160 -6.14 -25.96 3.10
N THR A 161 -5.23 -26.15 2.14
CA THR A 161 -4.69 -27.48 1.80
C THR A 161 -4.01 -28.14 3.01
N ARG A 162 -3.21 -27.39 3.78
CA ARG A 162 -2.51 -27.93 4.95
C ARG A 162 -3.44 -28.20 6.11
N TYR A 163 -4.46 -27.38 6.30
CA TYR A 163 -5.47 -27.58 7.32
C TYR A 163 -6.30 -28.84 7.07
N GLU A 164 -6.74 -29.07 5.82
CA GLU A 164 -7.41 -30.32 5.43
C GLU A 164 -6.51 -31.53 5.68
N GLN A 165 -5.23 -31.46 5.28
CA GLN A 165 -4.27 -32.52 5.52
C GLN A 165 -4.05 -32.78 7.02
N TRP A 166 -4.11 -31.73 7.85
CA TRP A 166 -4.00 -31.84 9.30
C TRP A 166 -5.20 -32.57 9.90
N ILE A 167 -6.43 -32.15 9.57
CA ILE A 167 -7.67 -32.78 10.04
C ILE A 167 -7.67 -34.27 9.66
N ASN A 168 -7.29 -34.58 8.42
CA ASN A 168 -7.22 -35.94 7.92
C ASN A 168 -6.03 -36.75 8.46
N LYS A 169 -5.25 -36.19 9.41
CA LYS A 169 -4.05 -36.78 10.03
C LYS A 169 -3.00 -37.26 9.02
N SER A 170 -3.03 -36.70 7.81
CA SER A 170 -2.20 -37.11 6.67
C SER A 170 -0.85 -36.39 6.60
N LEU A 171 -0.65 -35.33 7.39
CA LEU A 171 0.62 -34.61 7.45
C LEU A 171 1.71 -35.43 8.14
N ARG A 172 2.84 -35.61 7.45
CA ARG A 172 4.08 -36.13 8.02
C ARG A 172 4.68 -35.13 9.00
N SER A 173 5.48 -35.59 9.97
CA SER A 173 6.10 -34.75 11.01
C SER A 173 6.78 -33.48 10.46
N ARG A 174 7.62 -33.61 9.42
CA ARG A 174 8.26 -32.44 8.77
C ARG A 174 7.26 -31.44 8.17
N GLN A 175 6.16 -31.92 7.59
CA GLN A 175 5.13 -31.06 7.01
C GLN A 175 4.33 -30.33 8.10
N ARG A 176 4.09 -30.98 9.25
CA ARG A 176 3.50 -30.35 10.43
C ARG A 176 4.37 -29.20 10.93
N LEU A 177 5.68 -29.44 11.10
CA LEU A 177 6.63 -28.38 11.49
C LEU A 177 6.64 -27.21 10.51
N ASN A 178 6.62 -27.49 9.20
CA ASN A 178 6.55 -26.44 8.18
C ASN A 178 5.25 -25.62 8.27
N PHE A 179 4.11 -26.28 8.51
CA PHE A 179 2.82 -25.62 8.67
C PHE A 179 2.80 -24.71 9.90
N LEU A 180 3.40 -25.13 11.02
CA LEU A 180 3.56 -24.30 12.22
C LEU A 180 4.41 -23.06 11.97
N ARG A 181 5.54 -23.20 11.25
CA ARG A 181 6.39 -22.07 10.84
C ARG A 181 5.64 -21.09 9.94
N MET A 182 4.94 -21.61 8.94
CA MET A 182 4.07 -20.83 8.07
C MET A 182 3.06 -20.01 8.87
N ARG A 183 2.34 -20.62 9.82
CA ARG A 183 1.34 -19.93 10.65
C ARG A 183 1.96 -18.77 11.44
N ARG A 184 3.14 -18.98 12.05
CA ARG A 184 3.88 -17.92 12.74
C ARG A 184 4.26 -16.80 11.78
N SER A 185 4.76 -17.13 10.60
CA SER A 185 5.12 -16.13 9.59
C SER A 185 3.91 -15.37 9.05
N ILE A 186 2.75 -15.99 8.86
CA ILE A 186 1.52 -15.35 8.38
C ILE A 186 1.00 -14.31 9.36
N LYS A 187 0.99 -14.62 10.67
CA LYS A 187 0.61 -13.64 11.71
C LYS A 187 1.46 -12.37 11.65
N PHE A 188 2.72 -12.52 11.26
CA PHE A 188 3.64 -11.42 11.09
C PHE A 188 3.55 -10.74 9.70
N LEU A 189 3.36 -11.51 8.64
CA LEU A 189 3.32 -10.98 7.27
C LEU A 189 2.02 -10.23 6.97
N SER A 190 0.89 -10.62 7.57
CA SER A 190 -0.39 -9.92 7.41
C SER A 190 -0.25 -8.42 7.73
N PRO A 191 0.19 -8.00 8.93
CA PRO A 191 0.33 -6.57 9.22
C PRO A 191 1.35 -5.89 8.31
N VAL A 192 2.45 -6.55 7.93
CA VAL A 192 3.42 -5.93 7.01
C VAL A 192 2.81 -5.66 5.63
N LEU A 193 2.02 -6.59 5.08
CA LEU A 193 1.35 -6.37 3.80
C LEU A 193 0.26 -5.30 3.92
N GLN A 194 -0.46 -5.25 5.04
CA GLN A 194 -1.39 -4.15 5.32
C GLN A 194 -0.66 -2.80 5.35
N LEU A 195 0.51 -2.70 5.99
CA LEU A 195 1.34 -1.50 5.96
C LEU A 195 1.76 -1.12 4.54
N VAL A 196 2.18 -2.08 3.71
CA VAL A 196 2.49 -1.84 2.29
C VAL A 196 1.27 -1.30 1.55
N LEU A 197 0.06 -1.83 1.81
CA LEU A 197 -1.17 -1.31 1.23
C LEU A 197 -1.48 0.12 1.68
N ILE A 198 -1.26 0.46 2.95
CA ILE A 198 -1.39 1.84 3.46
C ILE A 198 -0.41 2.76 2.72
N LEU A 199 0.87 2.37 2.63
CA LEU A 199 1.91 3.15 1.95
C LEU A 199 1.51 3.44 0.49
N ILE A 200 1.16 2.42 -0.30
CA ILE A 200 0.80 2.66 -1.71
C ILE A 200 -0.49 3.48 -1.86
N THR A 201 -1.41 3.41 -0.90
CA THR A 201 -2.66 4.17 -0.94
C THR A 201 -2.44 5.64 -0.60
N LEU A 202 -1.57 5.94 0.38
CA LEU A 202 -1.14 7.30 0.68
C LEU A 202 -0.41 7.94 -0.50
N GLU A 203 0.48 7.19 -1.14
CA GLU A 203 1.19 7.64 -2.33
C GLU A 203 0.23 7.86 -3.50
N LEU A 204 -0.78 7.00 -3.66
CA LEU A 204 -1.82 7.18 -4.66
C LEU A 204 -2.66 8.43 -4.40
N ALA A 205 -3.06 8.68 -3.15
CA ALA A 205 -3.84 9.87 -2.78
C ALA A 205 -3.10 11.17 -3.10
N ASN A 206 -1.76 11.15 -3.06
CA ASN A 206 -0.89 12.29 -3.32
C ASN A 206 -0.17 12.19 -4.68
N ILE A 207 -0.65 11.37 -5.61
CA ILE A 207 0.06 11.04 -6.85
C ILE A 207 0.42 12.28 -7.70
N HIS A 208 -0.40 13.33 -7.67
CA HIS A 208 -0.16 14.56 -8.41
C HIS A 208 1.06 15.35 -7.92
N MET A 209 1.51 15.11 -6.68
CA MET A 209 2.71 15.73 -6.10
C MET A 209 3.98 15.31 -6.84
N ILE A 210 3.93 14.24 -7.62
CA ILE A 210 5.08 13.78 -8.40
C ILE A 210 5.55 14.80 -9.43
N CYS A 211 4.63 15.64 -9.92
CA CYS A 211 4.95 16.72 -10.86
C CYS A 211 5.83 17.81 -10.23
N ARG A 212 5.96 17.85 -8.90
CA ARG A 212 6.85 18.79 -8.19
C ARG A 212 8.26 18.24 -8.00
N LYS A 213 8.46 16.93 -8.16
CA LYS A 213 9.78 16.33 -8.01
C LYS A 213 10.65 16.70 -9.21
N ASN A 214 11.89 17.06 -8.94
CA ASN A 214 12.90 17.13 -10.00
C ASN A 214 13.26 15.71 -10.49
N THR A 215 13.99 15.62 -11.60
CA THR A 215 14.36 14.34 -12.22
C THR A 215 15.08 13.40 -11.26
N PHE A 216 15.96 13.94 -10.41
CA PHE A 216 16.74 13.14 -9.46
C PHE A 216 15.87 12.57 -8.33
N GLU A 217 15.03 13.39 -7.72
CA GLU A 217 14.07 12.98 -6.69
C GLU A 217 13.07 11.95 -7.23
N TYR A 218 12.58 12.15 -8.45
CA TYR A 218 11.70 11.20 -9.11
C TYR A 218 12.37 9.84 -9.30
N GLN A 219 13.64 9.81 -9.73
CA GLN A 219 14.40 8.57 -9.87
C GLN A 219 14.64 7.87 -8.52
N GLN A 220 14.96 8.62 -7.47
CA GLN A 220 15.12 8.06 -6.12
C GLN A 220 13.80 7.46 -5.61
N TYR A 221 12.70 8.17 -5.81
CA TYR A 221 11.36 7.71 -5.45
C TYR A 221 10.95 6.44 -6.23
N LEU A 222 11.16 6.40 -7.55
CA LEU A 222 10.91 5.19 -8.33
C LEU A 222 11.80 4.01 -7.91
N LYS A 223 13.06 4.26 -7.58
CA LYS A 223 13.95 3.21 -7.04
C LYS A 223 13.39 2.64 -5.74
N PHE A 224 12.85 3.49 -4.86
CA PHE A 224 12.19 3.05 -3.64
C PHE A 224 10.96 2.18 -3.91
N LEU A 225 10.05 2.62 -4.79
CA LEU A 225 8.89 1.80 -5.15
C LEU A 225 9.29 0.45 -5.75
N LYS A 226 10.35 0.42 -6.57
CA LYS A 226 10.90 -0.82 -7.12
C LYS A 226 11.52 -1.72 -6.05
N LEU A 227 12.11 -1.17 -4.99
CA LEU A 227 12.58 -1.95 -3.84
C LEU A 227 11.41 -2.60 -3.09
N ILE A 228 10.29 -1.90 -2.91
CA ILE A 228 9.06 -2.49 -2.34
C ILE A 228 8.55 -3.59 -3.27
N LEU A 229 8.46 -3.33 -4.58
CA LEU A 229 8.01 -4.34 -5.55
C LEU A 229 8.87 -5.60 -5.48
N GLN A 230 10.20 -5.45 -5.52
CA GLN A 230 11.14 -6.56 -5.43
C GLN A 230 10.97 -7.35 -4.12
N TYR A 231 10.72 -6.67 -3.00
CA TYR A 231 10.41 -7.32 -1.73
C TYR A 231 9.17 -8.23 -1.85
N ILE A 232 8.07 -7.72 -2.41
CA ILE A 232 6.84 -8.52 -2.56
C ILE A 232 7.02 -9.66 -3.57
N GLU A 233 7.79 -9.46 -4.65
CA GLU A 233 8.11 -10.53 -5.61
C GLU A 233 8.95 -11.65 -4.98
N ASN A 234 9.88 -11.29 -4.10
CA ASN A 234 10.61 -12.26 -3.29
C ASN A 234 9.70 -12.99 -2.31
N LEU A 235 8.73 -12.29 -1.69
CA LEU A 235 7.72 -12.94 -0.85
C LEU A 235 6.92 -13.97 -1.64
N VAL A 236 6.39 -13.63 -2.83
CA VAL A 236 5.69 -14.58 -3.72
C VAL A 236 6.53 -15.83 -3.97
N THR A 237 7.83 -15.66 -4.20
CA THR A 237 8.73 -16.78 -4.42
C THR A 237 8.88 -17.64 -3.15
N TYR A 238 8.99 -17.02 -1.98
CA TYR A 238 9.27 -17.72 -0.72
C TYR A 238 8.03 -18.39 -0.12
N THR A 239 6.84 -17.80 -0.32
CA THR A 239 5.55 -18.35 0.11
C THR A 239 4.98 -19.39 -0.83
N SER A 240 5.64 -19.63 -1.97
CA SER A 240 5.25 -20.68 -2.92
C SER A 240 5.33 -22.08 -2.28
N PRO A 241 4.42 -23.01 -2.63
CA PRO A 241 4.48 -24.39 -2.16
C PRO A 241 5.81 -25.08 -2.46
N GLU A 242 6.45 -24.72 -3.59
CA GLU A 242 7.69 -25.33 -4.07
C GLU A 242 8.91 -24.89 -3.26
N LYS A 243 8.96 -23.61 -2.83
CA LYS A 243 10.08 -23.08 -2.05
C LYS A 243 9.86 -23.25 -0.55
N ASN A 244 8.67 -22.92 -0.05
CA ASN A 244 8.26 -23.08 1.34
C ASN A 244 9.30 -22.51 2.35
N LYS A 245 9.75 -21.28 2.12
CA LYS A 245 10.83 -20.59 2.85
C LYS A 245 10.31 -19.60 3.89
N TRP A 246 9.46 -20.08 4.80
CA TRP A 246 8.73 -19.25 5.77
C TRP A 246 9.62 -18.61 6.84
N ASP A 247 10.76 -19.18 7.17
CA ASP A 247 11.68 -18.58 8.14
C ASP A 247 12.47 -17.43 7.49
N GLU A 248 12.81 -17.58 6.21
CA GLU A 248 13.53 -16.57 5.43
C GLU A 248 12.65 -15.36 5.08
N THR A 249 11.31 -15.50 5.04
CA THR A 249 10.42 -14.35 4.85
C THR A 249 10.59 -13.33 5.97
N ILE A 250 10.78 -13.76 7.22
CA ILE A 250 10.96 -12.85 8.37
C ILE A 250 12.23 -12.00 8.17
N VAL A 251 13.34 -12.63 7.77
CA VAL A 251 14.62 -11.94 7.52
C VAL A 251 14.51 -10.98 6.34
N LEU A 252 13.85 -11.41 5.26
CA LEU A 252 13.59 -10.58 4.08
C LEU A 252 12.74 -9.35 4.44
N THR A 253 11.70 -9.56 5.24
CA THR A 253 10.81 -8.49 5.69
C THR A 253 11.52 -7.49 6.58
N HIS A 254 12.30 -7.94 7.57
CA HIS A 254 13.08 -7.05 8.43
C HIS A 254 14.00 -6.12 7.62
N LYS A 255 14.74 -6.68 6.65
CA LYS A 255 15.59 -5.89 5.74
C LYS A 255 14.79 -4.85 4.94
N SER A 256 13.56 -5.18 4.58
CA SER A 256 12.69 -4.29 3.79
C SER A 256 12.09 -3.19 4.66
N LEU A 257 11.71 -3.48 5.91
CA LEU A 257 11.25 -2.49 6.88
C LEU A 257 12.33 -1.45 7.19
N ILE A 258 13.60 -1.87 7.37
CA ILE A 258 14.73 -0.93 7.54
C ILE A 258 14.84 0.03 6.35
N LYS A 259 14.71 -0.48 5.12
CA LYS A 259 14.75 0.35 3.91
C LYS A 259 13.57 1.33 3.85
N ILE A 260 12.38 0.92 4.30
CA ILE A 260 11.20 1.78 4.38
C ILE A 260 11.43 2.90 5.39
N ILE A 261 11.86 2.59 6.62
CA ILE A 261 12.21 3.58 7.65
C ILE A 261 13.26 4.57 7.13
N THR A 262 14.33 4.04 6.54
CA THR A 262 15.43 4.88 6.01
C THR A 262 14.95 5.82 4.90
N PHE A 263 13.98 5.40 4.09
CA PHE A 263 13.42 6.24 3.03
C PHE A 263 12.44 7.29 3.58
N LEU A 264 11.60 6.91 4.54
CA LEU A 264 10.68 7.83 5.23
C LEU A 264 11.41 8.96 5.94
N GLY A 265 12.51 8.65 6.62
CA GLY A 265 13.36 9.65 7.28
C GLY A 265 14.09 10.61 6.33
N ARG A 266 14.03 10.40 5.01
CA ARG A 266 14.55 11.35 4.00
C ARG A 266 13.48 12.32 3.50
N GLU A 267 12.23 12.18 3.96
CA GLU A 267 11.09 13.02 3.57
C GLU A 267 10.79 13.04 2.06
N LEU A 268 11.11 11.95 1.36
CA LEU A 268 10.97 11.85 -0.10
C LEU A 268 9.62 11.27 -0.58
N MET A 269 8.73 10.87 0.32
CA MET A 269 7.40 10.36 -0.06
C MET A 269 6.50 11.46 -0.62
N LEU A 270 5.53 11.11 -1.47
CA LEU A 270 4.61 12.09 -2.04
C LEU A 270 3.70 12.69 -0.97
N VAL A 271 3.34 11.90 0.04
CA VAL A 271 2.51 12.34 1.16
C VAL A 271 3.20 13.43 2.00
N GLN A 272 4.51 13.30 2.25
CA GLN A 272 5.31 14.26 3.01
C GLN A 272 5.45 15.60 2.26
N LEU A 273 5.57 15.55 0.93
CA LEU A 273 5.59 16.74 0.08
C LEU A 273 4.24 17.50 0.06
N ALA A 274 3.13 16.84 0.35
CA ALA A 274 1.81 17.46 0.32
C ALA A 274 1.60 18.40 1.54
N GLU A 275 2.13 18.03 2.70
CA GLU A 275 1.93 18.78 3.96
C GLU A 275 2.86 19.97 4.17
N THR A 276 4.06 19.98 3.58
CA THR A 276 4.96 21.16 3.63
C THR A 276 4.32 22.43 3.05
N LYS A 277 3.19 22.31 2.34
CA LYS A 277 2.38 23.44 1.88
C LYS A 277 1.38 23.95 2.93
N ASN A 278 0.88 23.10 3.83
CA ASN A 278 -0.11 23.49 4.85
C ASN A 278 0.52 24.29 5.99
N THR A 279 1.83 24.21 6.18
CA THR A 279 2.58 24.97 7.21
C THR A 279 3.13 26.31 6.70
N VAL A 280 3.14 26.56 5.37
CA VAL A 280 3.72 27.78 4.77
C VAL A 280 2.67 28.81 4.34
N SER A 281 1.39 28.67 4.76
CA SER A 281 0.41 29.75 4.64
C SER A 281 -0.03 30.31 6.00
N PRO A 282 0.77 31.21 6.61
CA PRO A 282 0.20 32.29 7.39
C PRO A 282 0.84 33.62 6.97
N HIS A 283 0.53 34.10 5.76
CA HIS A 283 0.66 35.52 5.47
C HIS A 283 -0.43 35.94 4.50
N GLN A 284 -1.48 36.59 5.04
CA GLN A 284 -1.86 37.93 4.64
C GLN A 284 -2.92 38.52 5.59
N ASN A 285 -2.71 39.81 5.92
CA ASN A 285 -3.54 40.77 6.65
C ASN A 285 -3.36 40.71 8.18
N SER A 286 -2.74 41.69 8.82
CA SER A 286 -2.89 43.15 8.69
C SER A 286 -1.57 43.93 8.64
#